data_AF-A0A2D5VE72-F1
#
_entry.id   AF-A0A2D5VE72-F1
#
_cell.length_a   1.000
_cell.length_b   1.000
_cell.length_c   1.000
_cell.angle_alpha   90.00
_cell.angle_beta   90.00
_cell.angle_gamma   90.00
#
_symmetry.space_group_name_H-M   'P 1'
#
loop_
_entity.id
_entity.type
_entity.pdbx_description
1 polymer ?
#
loop_
_entity_poly.entity_id
_entity_poly.type
_entity_poly.pdbx_seq_one_letter_code
_entity_poly.pdbx_strand_id
1 'polypeptide(L)'
;MPYYGDIKSKEAQIVDALDNDLAIVVCMWGLNSWSKKDISVGTEQIAKKWRHLTRLWKKYPGDLVFEVLNEPEGIGFKGKQAHKKAMKLYNAAVQAIRQEDTNRPILIGCPGYNDSIYLDPYVTEEYLTYTFGD
;
A
#
# COMPACT_ATOMS: atom_id res chain seq x y z
N MET A 1 -7.70 -3.28 5.27
CA MET A 1 -7.88 -4.73 5.06
C MET A 1 -6.62 -5.48 5.45
N PRO A 2 -6.69 -6.52 6.31
CA PRO A 2 -5.56 -7.42 6.51
C PRO A 2 -5.12 -8.08 5.19
N TYR A 3 -3.84 -8.45 5.07
CA TYR A 3 -3.29 -9.11 3.88
C TYR A 3 -4.11 -10.34 3.41
N TYR A 4 -4.52 -11.18 4.38
CA TYR A 4 -5.39 -12.35 4.17
C TYR A 4 -6.88 -12.05 4.38
N GLY A 5 -7.27 -10.77 4.44
CA GLY A 5 -8.67 -10.38 4.58
C GLY A 5 -9.50 -10.86 3.39
N ASP A 6 -10.76 -11.19 3.66
CA ASP A 6 -11.72 -11.62 2.63
C ASP A 6 -11.99 -10.50 1.63
N ILE A 7 -11.62 -10.73 0.37
CA ILE A 7 -11.76 -9.76 -0.71
C ILE A 7 -13.24 -9.49 -1.01
N LYS A 8 -14.12 -10.50 -0.95
CA LYS A 8 -15.54 -10.32 -1.28
C LYS A 8 -16.23 -9.40 -0.27
N SER A 9 -16.00 -9.64 1.02
CA SER A 9 -16.49 -8.75 2.07
C SER A 9 -15.96 -7.31 1.90
N LYS A 10 -14.70 -7.12 1.48
CA LYS A 10 -14.17 -5.77 1.22
C LYS A 10 -14.72 -5.11 -0.03
N GLU A 11 -14.95 -5.87 -1.09
CA GLU A 11 -15.62 -5.35 -2.28
C GLU A 11 -17.04 -4.89 -1.98
N ALA A 12 -17.79 -5.61 -1.14
CA ALA A 12 -19.12 -5.16 -0.71
C ALA A 12 -19.09 -3.81 0.05
N GLN A 13 -18.09 -3.59 0.90
CA GLN A 13 -17.91 -2.31 1.62
C GLN A 13 -17.51 -1.17 0.69
N ILE A 14 -16.72 -1.46 -0.35
CA ILE A 14 -16.37 -0.49 -1.39
C ILE A 14 -17.61 -0.09 -2.18
N VAL A 15 -18.40 -1.07 -2.63
CA VAL A 15 -19.64 -0.83 -3.37
C VAL A 15 -20.61 -0.01 -2.54
N ASP A 16 -20.81 -0.34 -1.27
CA ASP A 16 -21.69 0.41 -0.36
C ASP A 16 -21.29 1.89 -0.25
N ALA A 17 -20.00 2.20 -0.09
CA ALA A 17 -19.55 3.59 -0.04
C ALA A 17 -19.78 4.32 -1.38
N LEU A 18 -19.44 3.68 -2.50
CA LEU A 18 -19.57 4.27 -3.83
C LEU A 18 -21.04 4.47 -4.24
N ASP A 19 -21.93 3.54 -3.89
CA ASP A 19 -23.38 3.64 -4.14
C ASP A 19 -24.03 4.79 -3.34
N ASN A 20 -23.35 5.30 -2.32
CA ASN A 20 -23.76 6.45 -1.51
C ASN A 20 -22.96 7.73 -1.85
N ASP A 21 -22.34 7.79 -3.04
CA ASP A 21 -21.55 8.94 -3.51
C ASP A 21 -20.39 9.34 -2.58
N LEU A 22 -19.81 8.36 -1.85
CA LEU A 22 -18.67 8.58 -0.97
C LEU A 22 -17.37 8.05 -1.60
N ALA A 23 -16.29 8.81 -1.44
CA ALA A 23 -14.95 8.28 -1.64
C ALA A 23 -14.55 7.32 -0.51
N ILE A 24 -13.79 6.29 -0.84
CA ILE A 24 -13.33 5.28 0.10
C ILE A 24 -11.85 4.97 -0.08
N VAL A 25 -11.14 4.88 1.04
CA VAL A 25 -9.75 4.45 1.09
C VAL A 25 -9.69 2.99 1.50
N VAL A 26 -9.03 2.16 0.67
CA VAL A 26 -8.65 0.80 1.07
C VAL A 26 -7.18 0.80 1.45
N CYS A 27 -6.92 0.60 2.75
CA CYS A 27 -5.58 0.48 3.30
C CYS A 27 -5.20 -0.98 3.56
N MET A 28 -3.95 -1.40 3.36
CA MET A 28 -3.51 -2.77 3.69
C MET A 28 -2.83 -2.86 5.05
N TRP A 29 -3.29 -3.75 5.93
CA TRP A 29 -2.51 -4.17 7.09
C TRP A 29 -1.64 -5.39 6.72
N GLY A 30 -0.31 -5.20 6.75
CA GLY A 30 0.66 -6.18 6.28
C GLY A 30 0.90 -7.35 7.24
N LEU A 31 1.88 -8.20 6.90
CA LEU A 31 2.27 -9.35 7.73
C LEU A 31 3.43 -9.00 8.65
N ASN A 32 3.35 -9.38 9.92
CA ASN A 32 4.47 -9.22 10.86
C ASN A 32 5.74 -9.96 10.42
N SER A 33 5.61 -11.02 9.61
CA SER A 33 6.77 -11.74 9.07
C SER A 33 7.61 -10.92 8.10
N TRP A 34 7.07 -9.85 7.50
CA TRP A 34 7.82 -9.01 6.56
C TRP A 34 8.94 -8.23 7.23
N SER A 35 8.79 -7.88 8.51
CA SER A 35 9.83 -7.18 9.27
C SER A 35 10.91 -8.13 9.83
N LYS A 36 10.58 -9.42 9.99
CA LYS A 36 11.45 -10.44 10.58
C LYS A 36 12.27 -11.23 9.55
N LYS A 37 11.82 -11.27 8.30
CA LYS A 37 12.44 -12.05 7.21
C LYS A 37 13.21 -11.13 6.26
N ASP A 38 13.78 -11.72 5.22
CA ASP A 38 14.28 -10.96 4.08
C ASP A 38 13.16 -10.08 3.51
N ILE A 39 13.47 -8.81 3.31
CA ILE A 39 12.54 -7.80 2.79
C ILE A 39 12.07 -8.14 1.38
N SER A 40 12.87 -8.89 0.61
CA SER A 40 12.51 -9.36 -0.74
C SER A 40 11.17 -10.12 -0.75
N VAL A 41 10.95 -11.00 0.24
CA VAL A 41 9.71 -11.76 0.41
C VAL A 41 8.53 -10.82 0.66
N GLY A 42 8.71 -9.80 1.51
CA GLY A 42 7.68 -8.80 1.76
C GLY A 42 7.34 -8.00 0.51
N THR A 43 8.37 -7.56 -0.24
CA THR A 43 8.19 -6.79 -1.47
C THR A 43 7.48 -7.58 -2.56
N GLU A 44 7.80 -8.87 -2.73
CA GLU A 44 7.11 -9.73 -3.70
C GLU A 44 5.64 -9.92 -3.32
N GLN A 45 5.39 -10.23 -2.04
CA GLN A 45 4.05 -10.52 -1.54
C GLN A 45 3.12 -9.31 -1.60
N ILE A 46 3.60 -8.13 -1.20
CA ILE A 46 2.83 -6.89 -1.23
C ILE A 46 2.54 -6.47 -2.68
N ALA A 47 3.53 -6.55 -3.57
CA ALA A 47 3.36 -6.25 -4.99
C ALA A 47 2.34 -7.19 -5.65
N LYS A 48 2.46 -8.50 -5.41
CA LYS A 48 1.52 -9.50 -5.94
C LYS A 48 0.09 -9.26 -5.45
N LYS A 49 -0.08 -8.95 -4.17
CA LYS A 49 -1.40 -8.68 -3.60
C LYS A 49 -2.00 -7.42 -4.18
N TRP A 50 -1.26 -6.31 -4.21
CA TRP A 50 -1.76 -5.07 -4.80
C TRP A 50 -2.05 -5.21 -6.29
N ARG A 51 -1.20 -5.87 -7.08
CA ARG A 51 -1.48 -6.18 -8.49
C ARG A 51 -2.82 -6.90 -8.67
N HIS A 52 -3.07 -7.91 -7.84
CA HIS A 52 -4.32 -8.66 -7.88
C HIS A 52 -5.53 -7.78 -7.53
N LEU A 53 -5.44 -6.99 -6.45
CA LEU A 53 -6.50 -6.08 -6.03
C LEU A 53 -6.78 -5.00 -7.08
N THR A 54 -5.73 -4.40 -7.66
CA THR A 54 -5.87 -3.41 -8.73
C THR A 54 -6.60 -3.99 -9.92
N ARG A 55 -6.25 -5.20 -10.39
CA ARG A 55 -6.96 -5.86 -11.50
C ARG A 55 -8.44 -6.07 -11.21
N LEU A 56 -8.79 -6.50 -10.00
CA LEU A 56 -10.18 -6.74 -9.59
C LEU A 56 -10.98 -5.43 -9.51
N TRP A 57 -10.37 -4.38 -8.99
CA TRP A 57 -11.05 -3.15 -8.60
C TRP A 57 -10.84 -1.99 -9.59
N LYS A 58 -10.08 -2.19 -10.67
CA LYS A 58 -9.88 -1.21 -11.74
C LYS A 58 -11.19 -0.69 -12.36
N LYS A 59 -12.25 -1.49 -12.30
CA LYS A 59 -13.60 -1.13 -12.78
C LYS A 59 -14.24 0.03 -11.99
N TYR A 60 -13.77 0.33 -10.78
CA TYR A 60 -14.33 1.37 -9.91
C TYR A 60 -13.72 2.75 -10.20
N PRO A 61 -14.46 3.85 -9.97
CA PRO A 61 -13.98 5.22 -10.22
C PRO A 61 -12.81 5.60 -9.32
N GLY A 62 -12.20 6.77 -9.60
CA GLY A 62 -11.09 7.31 -8.82
C GLY A 62 -11.39 7.56 -7.34
N ASP A 63 -12.67 7.61 -6.97
CA ASP A 63 -13.13 7.72 -5.58
C ASP A 63 -12.77 6.50 -4.72
N LEU A 64 -12.43 5.37 -5.35
CA LEU A 64 -11.71 4.28 -4.70
C LEU A 64 -10.20 4.58 -4.67
N VAL A 65 -9.67 4.86 -3.49
CA VAL A 65 -8.26 5.24 -3.28
C VAL A 65 -7.50 4.10 -2.59
N PHE A 66 -6.27 3.82 -3.04
CA PHE A 66 -5.43 2.78 -2.44
C PHE A 66 -4.40 3.39 -1.50
N GLU A 67 -4.48 3.10 -0.20
CA GLU A 67 -3.41 3.39 0.75
C GLU A 67 -2.53 2.14 0.90
N VAL A 68 -1.26 2.26 0.53
CA VAL A 68 -0.40 1.11 0.25
C VAL A 68 -0.19 0.19 1.46
N LEU A 69 0.08 0.74 2.64
CA LEU A 69 0.43 -0.03 3.83
C LEU A 69 0.15 0.77 5.11
N ASN A 70 -0.66 0.20 6.00
CA ASN A 70 -0.95 0.78 7.30
C ASN A 70 0.24 0.60 8.25
N GLU A 71 0.67 1.69 8.88
CA GLU A 71 1.56 1.75 10.05
C GLU A 71 2.62 0.62 10.09
N PRO A 72 3.70 0.71 9.31
CA PRO A 72 4.65 -0.39 9.21
C PRO A 72 5.30 -0.78 10.55
N GLU A 73 5.37 0.13 11.53
CA GLU A 73 5.78 -0.23 12.89
C GLU A 73 4.83 -1.17 13.62
N GLY A 74 3.53 -1.08 13.36
CA GLY A 74 2.50 -1.98 13.89
C GLY A 74 2.70 -3.43 13.43
N ILE A 75 3.36 -3.63 12.28
CA ILE A 75 3.79 -4.95 11.78
C ILE A 75 5.28 -5.23 12.02
N GLY A 76 5.95 -4.40 12.82
CA GLY A 76 7.28 -4.66 13.37
C GLY A 76 8.46 -4.01 12.64
N PHE A 77 8.23 -3.09 11.70
CA PHE A 77 9.31 -2.30 11.08
C PHE A 77 9.83 -1.18 12.00
N LYS A 78 10.35 -1.56 13.17
CA LYS A 78 10.73 -0.61 14.23
C LYS A 78 12.12 -0.02 14.02
N GLY A 79 12.18 1.32 14.05
CA GLY A 79 13.41 2.09 14.00
C GLY A 79 14.01 2.30 12.60
N LYS A 80 15.01 3.17 12.54
CA LYS A 80 15.54 3.76 11.28
C LYS A 80 15.84 2.77 10.16
N GLN A 81 16.53 1.66 10.45
CA GLN A 81 16.87 0.68 9.41
C GLN A 81 15.64 -0.08 8.90
N ALA A 82 14.68 -0.36 9.78
CA ALA A 82 13.44 -1.02 9.40
C ALA A 82 12.51 -0.06 8.65
N HIS A 83 12.52 1.23 8.99
CA HIS A 83 11.80 2.26 8.24
C HIS A 83 12.24 2.33 6.77
N LYS A 84 13.55 2.34 6.52
CA LYS A 84 14.09 2.27 5.15
C LYS A 84 13.62 1.01 4.40
N LYS A 85 13.54 -0.14 5.10
CA LYS A 85 13.02 -1.38 4.51
C LYS A 85 11.53 -1.28 4.20
N ALA A 86 10.73 -0.62 5.04
CA ALA A 86 9.32 -0.39 4.77
C ALA A 86 9.13 0.40 3.46
N MET A 87 9.96 1.42 3.17
CA MET A 87 9.88 2.17 1.91
C MET A 87 10.09 1.30 0.66
N LYS A 88 10.87 0.21 0.76
CA LYS A 88 10.97 -0.77 -0.33
C LYS A 88 9.65 -1.48 -0.62
N LEU A 89 8.82 -1.73 0.41
CA LEU A 89 7.47 -2.29 0.23
C LEU A 89 6.59 -1.33 -0.55
N TYR A 90 6.66 -0.03 -0.23
CA TYR A 90 5.94 1.01 -0.95
C TYR A 90 6.36 1.05 -2.42
N ASN A 91 7.65 1.07 -2.73
CA ASN A 91 8.14 1.02 -4.12
C ASN A 91 7.58 -0.16 -4.91
N ALA A 92 7.65 -1.36 -4.32
CA ALA A 92 7.18 -2.58 -4.97
C ALA A 92 5.66 -2.55 -5.24
N ALA A 93 4.88 -2.09 -4.25
CA ALA A 93 3.43 -1.98 -4.37
C ALA A 93 3.01 -0.91 -5.40
N VAL A 94 3.59 0.29 -5.32
CA VAL A 94 3.27 1.41 -6.22
C VAL A 94 3.55 1.05 -7.67
N GLN A 95 4.72 0.44 -7.95
CA GLN A 95 5.05 -0.04 -9.28
C GLN A 95 4.03 -1.06 -9.78
N ALA A 96 3.64 -2.01 -8.93
CA ALA A 96 2.70 -3.06 -9.28
C ALA A 96 1.28 -2.53 -9.53
N ILE A 97 0.83 -1.50 -8.79
CA ILE A 97 -0.45 -0.84 -9.03
C ILE A 97 -0.41 -0.12 -10.37
N ARG A 98 0.64 0.66 -10.64
CA ARG A 98 0.76 1.50 -11.85
C ARG A 98 0.91 0.70 -13.15
N GLN A 99 1.47 -0.50 -13.08
CA GLN A 99 1.48 -1.45 -14.19
C GLN A 99 0.09 -1.94 -14.60
N GLU A 100 -0.90 -1.86 -13.71
CA GLU A 100 -2.27 -2.34 -13.97
C GLU A 100 -3.27 -1.19 -14.16
N ASP A 101 -3.11 -0.10 -13.42
CA ASP A 101 -3.97 1.09 -13.46
C ASP A 101 -3.10 2.37 -13.33
N THR A 102 -2.92 3.04 -14.46
CA THR A 102 -2.08 4.24 -14.57
C THR A 102 -2.66 5.43 -13.80
N ASN A 103 -3.98 5.46 -13.59
CA ASN A 103 -4.70 6.64 -13.09
C ASN A 103 -5.24 6.48 -11.67
N ARG A 104 -5.20 5.27 -11.09
CA ARG A 104 -5.63 5.03 -9.70
C ARG A 104 -5.00 6.02 -8.71
N PRO A 105 -5.76 6.75 -7.90
CA PRO A 105 -5.18 7.49 -6.78
C PRO A 105 -4.52 6.54 -5.77
N ILE A 106 -3.27 6.83 -5.41
CA ILE A 106 -2.48 6.05 -4.45
C ILE A 106 -2.05 6.97 -3.32
N LEU A 107 -2.31 6.58 -2.08
CA LEU A 107 -1.80 7.24 -0.88
C LEU A 107 -0.56 6.50 -0.37
N ILE A 108 0.47 7.28 -0.05
CA ILE A 108 1.72 6.82 0.54
C ILE A 108 1.77 7.28 1.99
N GLY A 109 2.10 6.36 2.89
CA GLY A 109 2.21 6.59 4.32
C GLY A 109 3.66 6.63 4.79
N CYS A 110 3.85 7.00 6.06
CA CYS A 110 5.15 6.98 6.70
C CYS A 110 5.50 5.55 7.20
N PRO A 111 6.79 5.23 7.41
CA PRO A 111 7.21 3.91 7.89
C PRO A 111 6.94 3.63 9.38
N GLY A 112 6.50 4.62 10.16
CA GLY A 112 6.20 4.55 11.60
C GLY A 112 4.76 4.14 11.92
N TYR A 113 4.17 4.78 12.94
CA TYR A 113 2.71 4.78 13.17
C TYR A 113 2.04 5.94 12.42
N ASN A 114 2.49 6.19 11.19
CA ASN A 114 2.08 7.32 10.36
C ASN A 114 2.41 8.72 10.94
N ASP A 115 3.37 8.82 11.87
CA ASP A 115 3.82 10.10 12.40
C ASP A 115 4.40 10.99 11.29
N SER A 116 3.91 12.23 11.19
CA SER A 116 4.31 13.18 10.14
C SER A 116 5.79 13.56 10.19
N ILE A 117 6.44 13.40 11.35
CA ILE A 117 7.89 13.59 11.52
C ILE A 117 8.73 12.67 10.64
N TYR A 118 8.13 11.64 10.05
CA TYR A 118 8.80 10.69 9.17
C TYR A 118 8.53 10.95 7.67
N LEU A 119 7.76 11.98 7.33
CA LEU A 119 7.70 12.50 5.96
C LEU A 119 9.12 12.86 5.48
N ASP A 120 9.86 13.58 6.32
CA ASP A 120 11.31 13.75 6.20
C ASP A 120 12.00 12.84 7.25
N PRO A 121 12.89 11.92 6.88
CA PRO A 121 13.55 11.79 5.58
C PRO A 121 12.97 10.74 4.64
N TYR A 122 11.89 10.04 5.01
CA TYR A 122 11.56 8.77 4.34
C TYR A 122 10.62 8.89 3.13
N VAL A 123 9.72 9.86 3.11
CA VAL A 123 8.78 10.06 1.98
C VAL A 123 9.40 11.06 1.01
N THR A 124 10.54 10.66 0.45
CA THR A 124 11.39 11.47 -0.42
C THR A 124 11.90 10.64 -1.59
N GLU A 125 12.43 11.30 -2.62
CA GLU A 125 13.03 10.64 -3.78
C GLU A 125 14.24 9.76 -3.42
N GLU A 126 14.85 9.95 -2.24
CA GLU A 126 15.94 9.06 -1.75
C GLU A 126 15.43 7.64 -1.49
N TYR A 127 14.20 7.49 -1.00
CA TYR A 127 13.65 6.19 -0.57
C TYR A 127 12.49 5.70 -1.43
N LEU A 128 11.74 6.61 -2.08
CA LEU A 128 10.64 6.30 -2.98
C LEU A 128 11.11 6.47 -4.43
N THR A 129 11.69 5.40 -4.97
CA THR A 129 12.43 5.39 -6.24
C THR A 129 11.66 4.72 -7.39
N TYR A 130 10.33 4.58 -7.27
CA TYR A 130 9.51 4.04 -8.36
C TYR A 130 9.53 4.97 -9.57
N THR A 131 9.39 4.38 -10.76
CA THR A 131 9.28 5.15 -12.00
C THR A 131 8.09 4.64 -12.80
N PHE A 132 7.34 5.59 -13.35
CA PHE A 132 6.27 5.30 -14.29
C PHE A 132 6.82 5.69 -15.65
N GLY A 133 6.77 4.78 -16.62
CA GLY A 133 7.16 5.13 -17.99
C GLY A 133 6.31 6.28 -18.50
N ASP A 134 6.90 7.07 -19.40
CA ASP A 134 6.21 8.18 -20.09
C ASP A 134 5.03 7.70 -20.94
#